data_AF-A0A7C5ISF0-F1
#
_entry.id   AF-A0A7C5ISF0-F1
#
_cell.length_a   1.000
_cell.length_b   1.000
_cell.length_c   1.000
_cell.angle_alpha   90.00
_cell.angle_beta   90.00
_cell.angle_gamma   90.00
#
_symmetry.space_group_name_H-M   'P 1'
#
loop_
_entity.id
_entity.type
_entity.pdbx_description
1 polymer ?
#
loop_
_entity_poly.entity_id
_entity_poly.type
_entity_poly.pdbx_seq_one_letter_code
_entity_poly.pdbx_strand_id
1 'polypeptide(L)'
;MYVLLRFTALFLLFGTKLTPGDLEKDGLEIVYIMKNCLFATLVALLLLVIPFHSSYAQPTISCPDVTASPDTSLSCSGCVNLTATPVAGFQPTTYTAQQIPYNPYAYNSGTPIIVNVDDVYSGVLPIPFNFCFYGNTYNSCVIGS
;
A
#
# COMPACT_ATOMS: atom_id res chain seq x y z
N MET A 1 -17.04 17.65 -7.89
CA MET A 1 -18.30 18.44 -7.77
C MET A 1 -19.55 17.65 -8.21
N TYR A 2 -19.59 16.31 -8.09
CA TYR A 2 -20.77 15.48 -8.42
C TYR A 2 -21.27 14.61 -7.27
N VAL A 3 -20.56 14.61 -6.13
CA VAL A 3 -20.88 13.76 -4.95
C VAL A 3 -21.88 14.45 -4.01
N LEU A 4 -21.95 15.79 -4.02
CA LEU A 4 -22.76 16.54 -3.05
C LEU A 4 -24.26 16.60 -3.41
N LEU A 5 -24.64 16.38 -4.69
CA LEU A 5 -26.05 16.46 -5.12
C LEU A 5 -26.86 15.18 -4.87
N ARG A 6 -26.22 14.05 -4.56
CA ARG A 6 -26.93 12.77 -4.35
C ARG A 6 -27.32 12.49 -2.90
N PHE A 7 -26.79 13.25 -1.93
CA PHE A 7 -27.09 13.03 -0.51
C PHE A 7 -28.40 13.68 -0.05
N THR A 8 -28.87 14.74 -0.70
CA THR A 8 -30.09 15.45 -0.30
C THR A 8 -31.38 14.73 -0.70
N ALA A 9 -31.32 13.80 -1.66
CA ALA A 9 -32.50 13.13 -2.20
C ALA A 9 -32.97 11.91 -1.39
N LEU A 10 -32.09 11.27 -0.62
CA LEU A 10 -32.43 10.04 0.10
C LEU A 10 -33.13 10.30 1.45
N PHE A 11 -32.90 11.46 2.06
CA PHE A 11 -33.51 11.84 3.34
C PHE A 11 -34.94 12.38 3.19
N LEU A 12 -35.34 12.82 1.99
CA LEU A 12 -36.66 13.41 1.73
C LEU A 12 -37.74 12.39 1.32
N LEU A 13 -37.37 11.12 1.07
CA LEU A 13 -38.31 10.10 0.59
C LEU A 13 -39.10 9.37 1.71
N PHE A 14 -38.80 9.64 2.99
CA PHE A 14 -39.52 9.05 4.14
C PHE A 14 -40.14 10.11 5.06
N GLY A 15 -40.65 11.20 4.49
CA GLY A 15 -41.41 12.20 5.24
C GLY A 15 -42.92 11.91 5.25
N THR A 16 -43.39 10.95 6.05
CA THR A 16 -44.82 10.89 6.39
C THR A 16 -45.09 11.90 7.51
N LYS A 17 -45.91 12.92 7.24
CA LYS A 17 -46.39 13.85 8.26
C LYS A 17 -47.28 13.08 9.26
N LEU A 18 -46.85 12.99 10.52
CA LEU A 18 -47.65 12.45 11.62
C LEU A 18 -48.50 13.57 12.24
N THR A 19 -49.78 13.31 12.52
CA THR A 19 -50.69 14.26 13.18
C THR A 19 -50.85 13.94 14.66
N PRO A 20 -51.25 14.90 15.53
CA PRO A 20 -51.22 14.70 16.99
C PRO A 20 -52.12 13.58 17.52
N GLY A 21 -53.07 13.09 16.73
CA GLY A 21 -54.00 12.02 17.10
C GLY A 21 -53.45 10.60 17.00
N ASP A 22 -52.32 10.41 16.32
CA ASP A 22 -51.77 9.07 16.07
C ASP A 22 -50.75 8.65 17.16
N LEU A 23 -50.33 9.58 18.02
CA LEU A 23 -49.22 9.45 18.98
C LEU A 23 -49.33 8.30 20.01
N GLU A 24 -50.54 7.81 20.34
CA GLU A 24 -50.72 6.78 21.38
C GLU A 24 -50.64 5.34 20.82
N LYS A 25 -51.10 5.10 19.59
CA LYS A 25 -50.92 3.80 18.89
C LYS A 25 -49.63 3.75 18.09
N ASP A 26 -49.14 4.92 17.67
CA ASP A 26 -47.92 5.04 16.87
C ASP A 26 -46.67 5.14 17.73
N GLY A 27 -46.78 5.34 19.05
CA GLY A 27 -45.59 5.43 19.92
C GLY A 27 -44.68 4.20 19.83
N LEU A 28 -45.25 2.99 19.74
CA LEU A 28 -44.49 1.75 19.61
C LEU A 28 -43.98 1.52 18.17
N GLU A 29 -44.79 1.86 17.17
CA GLU A 29 -44.44 1.81 15.74
C GLU A 29 -43.31 2.79 15.41
N ILE A 30 -43.38 4.03 15.90
CA ILE A 30 -42.35 5.07 15.73
C ILE A 30 -41.05 4.63 16.43
N VAL A 31 -41.12 4.07 17.64
CA VAL A 31 -39.93 3.55 18.34
C VAL A 31 -39.31 2.36 17.58
N TYR A 32 -40.13 1.49 16.98
CA TYR A 32 -39.67 0.39 16.13
C TYR A 32 -39.00 0.90 14.84
N ILE A 33 -39.60 1.89 14.17
CA ILE A 33 -39.05 2.53 12.97
C ILE A 33 -37.72 3.23 13.28
N MET A 34 -37.63 3.98 14.38
CA MET A 34 -36.39 4.65 14.77
C MET A 34 -35.27 3.65 15.10
N LYS A 35 -35.60 2.54 15.77
CA LYS A 35 -34.63 1.49 16.11
C LYS A 35 -34.14 0.73 14.87
N ASN A 36 -35.02 0.42 13.92
CA ASN A 36 -34.65 -0.20 12.65
C ASN A 36 -33.84 0.77 11.76
N CYS A 37 -34.17 2.07 11.77
CA CYS A 37 -33.42 3.09 11.06
C CYS A 37 -32.02 3.28 11.66
N LEU A 38 -31.91 3.35 13.00
CA LEU A 38 -30.63 3.43 13.71
C LEU A 38 -29.78 2.18 13.49
N PHE A 39 -30.39 1.00 13.48
CA PHE A 39 -29.70 -0.26 13.18
C PHE A 39 -29.22 -0.30 11.72
N ALA A 40 -30.07 0.12 10.78
CA ALA A 40 -29.71 0.19 9.36
C ALA A 40 -28.56 1.18 9.10
N THR A 41 -28.54 2.33 9.77
CA THR A 41 -27.45 3.31 9.65
C THR A 41 -26.14 2.81 10.28
N LEU A 42 -26.22 2.12 11.43
CA LEU A 42 -25.05 1.48 12.06
C LEU A 42 -24.47 0.34 11.21
N VAL A 43 -25.32 -0.50 10.61
CA VAL A 43 -24.90 -1.58 9.69
C VAL A 43 -24.29 -1.01 8.41
N ALA A 44 -24.89 0.05 7.84
CA ALA A 44 -24.34 0.72 6.66
C ALA A 44 -22.97 1.37 6.94
N LEU A 45 -22.78 1.97 8.12
CA LEU A 45 -21.50 2.52 8.55
C LEU A 45 -20.45 1.42 8.72
N LEU A 46 -20.80 0.31 9.36
CA LEU A 46 -19.93 -0.85 9.57
C LEU A 46 -19.50 -1.48 8.24
N LEU A 47 -20.40 -1.61 7.27
CA LEU A 47 -20.07 -2.15 5.93
C LEU A 47 -19.11 -1.24 5.13
N LEU A 48 -19.04 0.06 5.47
CA LEU A 48 -18.19 1.04 4.79
C LEU A 48 -16.75 1.05 5.32
N VAL A 49 -16.51 0.57 6.55
CA VAL A 49 -15.16 0.46 7.16
C VAL A 49 -14.49 -0.91 6.98
N ILE A 50 -15.21 -1.95 6.56
CA ILE A 50 -14.66 -3.30 6.39
C ILE A 50 -13.60 -3.44 5.26
N PRO A 51 -13.62 -2.72 4.12
CA PRO A 51 -12.67 -2.99 3.03
C PRO A 51 -11.25 -2.45 3.26
N PHE A 52 -10.91 -1.90 4.43
CA PHE A 52 -9.57 -1.34 4.71
C PHE A 52 -8.55 -2.33 5.31
N HIS A 53 -8.82 -3.64 5.31
CA HIS A 53 -7.87 -4.65 5.80
C HIS A 53 -7.13 -5.34 4.65
N SER A 54 -6.36 -4.57 3.89
CA SER A 54 -5.30 -5.13 3.06
C SER A 54 -3.96 -4.61 3.54
N SER A 55 -3.42 -5.23 4.59
CA SER A 55 -2.01 -5.10 4.95
C SER A 55 -1.19 -5.90 3.95
N TYR A 56 -0.84 -5.28 2.83
CA TYR A 56 0.18 -5.83 1.93
C TYR A 56 1.56 -5.54 2.52
N ALA A 57 2.15 -6.52 3.20
CA ALA A 57 3.60 -6.61 3.24
C ALA A 57 4.03 -7.13 1.85
N GLN A 58 4.66 -6.29 1.03
CA GLN A 58 5.05 -6.68 -0.33
C GLN A 58 6.49 -7.24 -0.31
N PRO A 59 6.70 -8.51 -0.68
CA PRO A 59 8.01 -8.95 -1.13
C PRO A 59 8.21 -8.42 -2.55
N THR A 60 9.10 -7.43 -2.72
CA THR A 60 9.62 -7.07 -4.04
C THR A 60 10.67 -8.10 -4.44
N ILE A 61 10.78 -8.38 -5.75
CA ILE A 61 11.80 -9.25 -6.36
C ILE A 61 13.25 -8.85 -5.99
N SER A 62 13.46 -7.68 -5.39
CA SER A 62 14.75 -7.10 -5.02
C SER A 62 15.03 -7.05 -3.52
N CYS A 63 14.13 -7.53 -2.65
CA CYS A 63 14.43 -7.76 -1.24
C CYS A 63 14.51 -9.28 -1.02
N PRO A 64 15.72 -9.88 -0.95
CA PRO A 64 15.84 -11.28 -0.60
C PRO A 64 15.28 -11.47 0.80
N ASP A 65 14.06 -12.01 0.88
CA ASP A 65 13.49 -12.49 2.13
C ASP A 65 13.80 -13.97 2.30
N VAL A 66 14.01 -14.37 3.55
CA VAL A 66 14.27 -15.76 3.92
C VAL A 66 13.13 -16.17 4.83
N THR A 67 12.05 -16.68 4.23
CA THR A 67 10.94 -17.23 5.01
C THR A 67 11.35 -18.61 5.52
N ALA A 68 11.44 -18.74 6.84
CA ALA A 68 11.57 -20.04 7.49
C ALA A 68 10.22 -20.76 7.58
N SER A 69 10.25 -22.06 7.82
CA SER A 69 9.02 -22.85 8.07
C SER A 69 8.21 -22.29 9.27
N PRO A 70 6.91 -22.62 9.39
CA PRO A 70 6.04 -22.11 10.45
C PRO A 70 6.57 -22.36 11.86
N ASP A 71 6.17 -21.50 12.81
CA ASP A 71 6.59 -21.59 14.21
C ASP A 71 6.32 -22.98 14.81
N THR A 72 7.34 -23.54 15.46
CA THR A 72 7.26 -24.84 16.15
C THR A 72 7.66 -24.71 17.62
N SER A 73 6.80 -25.16 18.53
CA SER A 73 7.11 -25.23 19.97
C SER A 73 7.95 -26.47 20.28
N LEU A 74 9.13 -26.28 20.87
CA LEU A 74 10.05 -27.35 21.24
C LEU A 74 10.07 -27.58 22.75
N SER A 75 10.09 -28.83 23.20
CA SER A 75 10.44 -29.17 24.58
C SER A 75 11.92 -28.89 24.85
N CYS A 76 12.32 -28.68 26.11
CA CYS A 76 13.71 -28.34 26.49
C CYS A 76 14.79 -29.34 26.02
N SER A 77 14.42 -30.54 25.54
CA SER A 77 15.32 -31.57 25.02
C SER A 77 15.06 -32.00 23.57
N GLY A 78 14.23 -31.26 22.81
CA GLY A 78 13.93 -31.58 21.42
C GLY A 78 14.94 -30.96 20.45
N CYS A 79 15.04 -31.52 19.25
CA CYS A 79 15.69 -30.88 18.10
C CYS A 79 14.64 -30.66 17.00
N VAL A 80 14.67 -29.52 16.32
CA VAL A 80 13.85 -29.25 15.13
C VAL A 80 14.75 -28.86 13.97
N ASN A 81 14.40 -29.33 12.78
CA ASN A 81 15.09 -28.95 11.56
C ASN A 81 14.31 -27.81 10.89
N LEU A 82 14.93 -26.64 10.78
CA LEU A 82 14.33 -25.48 10.11
C LEU A 82 14.89 -25.39 8.69
N THR A 83 14.00 -25.43 7.70
CA THR A 83 14.36 -25.18 6.30
C THR A 83 13.85 -23.82 5.88
N ALA A 84 14.73 -23.02 5.28
CA ALA A 84 14.39 -21.76 4.66
C ALA A 84 14.92 -21.74 3.22
N THR A 85 14.11 -21.29 2.27
CA THR A 85 14.51 -21.15 0.88
C THR A 85 14.77 -19.67 0.61
N PRO A 86 16.03 -19.24 0.43
CA PRO A 86 16.30 -17.86 0.08
C PRO A 86 15.74 -17.58 -1.31
N VAL A 87 15.14 -16.41 -1.48
CA VAL A 87 14.90 -15.85 -2.83
C VAL A 87 16.26 -15.74 -3.52
N ALA A 88 16.36 -16.16 -4.78
CA ALA A 88 17.60 -16.13 -5.55
C ALA A 88 18.09 -14.68 -5.73
N GLY A 89 18.81 -14.16 -4.74
CA GLY A 89 19.65 -13.00 -4.88
C GLY A 89 20.82 -13.36 -5.78
N PHE A 90 21.23 -12.42 -6.63
CA PHE A 90 22.47 -12.51 -7.41
C PHE A 90 23.67 -12.54 -6.46
N GLN A 91 23.86 -13.64 -5.75
CA GLN A 91 25.02 -13.92 -4.91
C GLN A 91 26.15 -14.33 -5.86
N PRO A 92 27.21 -13.53 -6.00
CA PRO A 92 28.41 -14.03 -6.66
C PRO A 92 28.99 -15.12 -5.76
N THR A 93 28.79 -16.39 -6.11
CA THR A 93 29.35 -17.54 -5.39
C THR A 93 30.87 -17.65 -5.56
N THR A 94 31.43 -16.89 -6.50
CA THR A 94 32.86 -16.80 -6.79
C THR A 94 33.19 -15.40 -7.30
N TYR A 95 34.17 -14.73 -6.71
CA TYR A 95 34.79 -13.55 -7.28
C TYR A 95 36.22 -13.90 -7.69
N THR A 96 36.57 -13.62 -8.95
CA THR A 96 37.95 -13.70 -9.42
C THR A 96 38.48 -12.28 -9.50
N ALA A 97 39.44 -11.95 -8.64
CA ALA A 97 40.14 -10.68 -8.73
C ALA A 97 41.15 -10.76 -9.89
N GLN A 98 40.90 -10.04 -10.98
CA GLN A 98 41.85 -9.86 -12.07
C GLN A 98 42.35 -8.41 -12.04
N GLN A 99 43.67 -8.22 -12.13
CA GLN A 99 44.24 -6.90 -12.26
C GLN A 99 43.93 -6.37 -13.67
N ILE A 100 43.19 -5.26 -13.74
CA ILE A 100 42.93 -4.54 -15.00
C ILE A 100 43.97 -3.42 -15.16
N PRO A 101 44.47 -3.16 -16.38
CA PRO A 101 45.28 -1.98 -16.65
C PRO A 101 44.50 -0.71 -16.30
N TYR A 102 45.18 0.28 -15.73
CA TYR A 102 44.60 1.59 -15.49
C TYR A 102 44.29 2.28 -16.83
N ASN A 103 42.99 2.43 -17.14
CA ASN A 103 42.49 3.10 -18.32
C ASN A 103 41.26 3.95 -17.97
N PRO A 104 41.45 5.15 -17.38
CA PRO A 104 40.35 5.99 -16.93
C PRO A 104 39.58 6.58 -18.12
N TYR A 105 38.28 6.77 -17.94
CA TYR A 105 37.50 7.59 -18.87
C TYR A 105 37.95 9.06 -18.80
N ALA A 106 37.71 9.80 -19.87
CA ALA A 106 38.02 11.22 -19.90
C ALA A 106 37.22 11.97 -18.81
N TYR A 107 37.90 12.71 -17.95
CA TYR A 107 37.30 13.48 -16.85
C TYR A 107 36.36 14.61 -17.30
N ASN A 108 36.42 14.96 -18.58
CA ASN A 108 35.63 16.02 -19.20
C ASN A 108 34.54 15.44 -20.13
N SER A 109 34.20 14.16 -19.95
CA SER A 109 33.17 13.47 -20.73
C SER A 109 31.92 13.22 -19.92
N GLY A 110 30.77 13.04 -20.60
CA GLY A 110 29.47 12.86 -19.99
C GLY A 110 28.51 14.03 -20.23
N THR A 111 27.26 13.88 -19.81
CA THR A 111 26.26 14.94 -19.87
C THR A 111 26.27 15.68 -18.53
N PRO A 112 26.52 17.00 -18.49
CA PRO A 112 26.46 17.76 -17.25
C PRO A 112 25.03 17.77 -16.71
N ILE A 113 24.85 17.43 -15.44
CA ILE A 113 23.55 17.44 -14.75
C ILE A 113 23.73 18.22 -13.45
N ILE A 114 22.96 19.31 -13.30
CA ILE A 114 22.94 20.15 -12.10
C ILE A 114 24.36 20.60 -11.69
N VAL A 115 25.05 21.27 -12.62
CA VAL A 115 26.43 21.73 -12.38
C VAL A 115 26.41 23.05 -11.62
N ASN A 116 27.06 23.09 -10.45
CA ASN A 116 27.19 24.28 -9.59
C ASN A 116 25.86 24.87 -9.11
N VAL A 117 24.81 24.06 -9.03
CA VAL A 117 23.50 24.45 -8.53
C VAL A 117 23.09 23.46 -7.45
N ASP A 118 22.64 23.96 -6.31
CA ASP A 118 22.19 23.17 -5.16
C ASP A 118 20.67 23.22 -5.07
N ASP A 119 20.06 22.23 -4.42
CA ASP A 119 18.61 22.08 -4.20
C ASP A 119 17.76 22.06 -5.48
N VAL A 120 18.28 21.47 -6.56
CA VAL A 120 17.58 21.38 -7.85
C VAL A 120 17.52 19.96 -8.35
N TYR A 121 16.37 19.59 -8.93
CA TYR A 121 16.15 18.31 -9.58
C TYR A 121 16.32 18.42 -11.09
N SER A 122 16.87 17.37 -11.69
CA SER A 122 16.95 17.21 -13.14
C SER A 122 15.57 16.94 -13.76
N GLY A 123 15.48 16.98 -15.09
CA GLY A 123 14.39 16.30 -15.78
C GLY A 123 14.45 14.78 -15.59
N VAL A 124 13.43 14.07 -16.11
CA VAL A 124 13.41 12.61 -16.13
C VAL A 124 14.44 12.09 -17.15
N LEU A 125 15.36 11.24 -16.68
CA LEU A 125 16.44 10.67 -17.48
C LEU A 125 16.22 9.18 -17.70
N PRO A 126 16.22 8.68 -18.94
CA PRO A 126 16.16 7.25 -19.20
C PRO A 126 17.46 6.56 -18.79
N ILE A 127 17.38 5.36 -18.22
CA ILE A 127 18.52 4.51 -17.87
C ILE A 127 18.41 3.16 -18.58
N PRO A 128 19.54 2.50 -18.89
CA PRO A 128 19.54 1.31 -19.75
C PRO A 128 19.18 0.01 -19.00
N PHE A 129 18.67 0.11 -17.78
CA PHE A 129 18.24 -1.03 -16.97
C PHE A 129 17.00 -0.68 -16.16
N ASN A 130 16.24 -1.71 -15.80
CA ASN A 130 15.07 -1.57 -14.95
C ASN A 130 15.49 -1.67 -13.48
N PHE A 131 14.91 -0.83 -12.62
CA PHE A 131 15.01 -0.95 -11.17
C PHE A 131 13.63 -0.92 -10.54
N CYS A 132 13.50 -1.53 -9.36
CA CYS A 132 12.24 -1.61 -8.64
C CYS A 132 12.25 -0.65 -7.44
N PHE A 133 11.20 0.17 -7.31
CA PHE A 133 11.03 1.10 -6.20
C PHE A 133 9.55 1.12 -5.78
N TYR A 134 9.28 0.88 -4.49
CA TYR A 134 7.92 0.75 -3.93
C TYR A 134 6.96 -0.11 -4.78
N GLY A 135 7.40 -1.31 -5.15
CA GLY A 135 6.56 -2.26 -5.91
C GLY A 135 6.34 -1.92 -7.38
N ASN A 136 6.91 -0.81 -7.88
CA ASN A 136 6.82 -0.40 -9.27
C ASN A 136 8.18 -0.57 -9.95
N THR A 137 8.16 -0.89 -11.25
CA THR A 137 9.36 -0.99 -12.09
C THR A 137 9.54 0.30 -12.87
N TYR A 138 10.75 0.86 -12.79
CA TYR A 138 11.13 2.08 -13.48
C TYR A 138 12.35 1.83 -14.37
N ASN A 139 12.40 2.53 -15.50
CA ASN A 139 13.52 2.56 -16.44
C ASN A 139 14.08 3.99 -16.61
N SER A 140 13.77 4.87 -15.66
CA SER A 140 14.15 6.28 -15.67
C SER A 140 14.35 6.78 -14.25
N CYS A 141 15.20 7.79 -14.07
CA CYS A 141 15.48 8.42 -12.79
C CYS A 141 15.42 9.95 -12.86
N VAL A 142 15.42 10.57 -11.69
CA VAL A 142 15.65 12.00 -11.50
C VAL A 142 16.80 12.14 -10.52
N ILE A 143 17.72 13.07 -10.79
CA ILE A 143 18.90 13.33 -9.96
C ILE A 143 18.68 14.68 -9.28
N GLY A 144 19.02 14.77 -7.99
CA GLY A 144 19.04 16.03 -7.24
C GLY A 144 20.47 16.32 -6.78
N SER A 145 20.83 17.60 -6.75
CA SER A 145 21.95 18.13 -5.96
C SER A 145 21.36 18.88 -4.79
#